data_AF-A0A1Q9EHX8-F1
#
_entry.id   AF-A0A1Q9EHX8-F1
#
_cell.length_a   1.000
_cell.length_b   1.000
_cell.length_c   1.000
_cell.angle_alpha   90.00
_cell.angle_beta   90.00
_cell.angle_gamma   90.00
#
_symmetry.space_group_name_H-M   'P 1'
#
loop_
_entity.id
_entity.type
_entity.pdbx_description
1 polymer ?
#
loop_
_entity_poly.entity_id
_entity_poly.type
_entity_poly.pdbx_seq_one_letter_code
_entity_poly.pdbx_strand_id
1 'polypeptide(L)'
;MAGRIPLVEYGIARDRSASELFTSSSYPGTIVLDGNVTSGGSELRVQACLIFHSPKTAIVRLSVQNHGSQTTQVRFRVTASDINVTSAWPANSIGFVLPESNFPCLRGEGSSRGNFLFATTCLNNGTQQDLSWNHTLDQDRLVVTSSEIFVQRDREASAFITVAFPPNSSTVGADAHTLNSMVSSAILRWSSYLRTALSPLVQSQGMQWVAVKSVMTLLNNWRFVPGLPDGVLPSYNGYESGFWSWDTYKQAVGMVGFVPQLAKDQLRLIVSAQNKQTGHIPDKVDRCGRAGGCSGKPPLLAWAVWQIFKATRDFSFLQEMYVATKQFHYFWYSARDLKGVGLCSWTEGMESGMDDGVRFLPQYASSISNASSHVTTLDFWSIDLNSYLYKDKLTLSAMADALGMVQEARDWKAAAETLLPKLRQTFFVPDGRAGFFSDVYFNGTALPIAGCEGYAALFAGVATLSQASQVADTLRDPGKFLLNFSLPSVSKQNAFYNPHGYWKGPTWLDQTWFAYSGLQSYAAEAKRGGVEDAQATFSQLATVLKSRVFERGRGFSDKDQTPLNEHYNPETGDPEGAQHFSWTAAHTLMWTSEGHAPEEQELWT
;
A
#
# COMPACT_ATOMS: atom_id res chain seq x y z
N MET A 1 -6.47 20.40 -27.82
CA MET A 1 -5.12 19.98 -27.35
C MET A 1 -5.35 18.99 -26.21
N ALA A 2 -4.69 17.82 -26.23
CA ALA A 2 -5.17 16.66 -25.47
C ALA A 2 -4.17 16.14 -24.42
N GLY A 3 -4.69 15.84 -23.23
CA GLY A 3 -4.55 14.51 -22.62
C GLY A 3 -3.19 14.05 -22.12
N ARG A 4 -2.14 14.89 -22.07
CA ARG A 4 -0.93 14.54 -21.31
C ARG A 4 -1.26 14.58 -19.81
N ILE A 5 -1.01 13.47 -19.10
CA ILE A 5 -0.77 13.53 -17.66
C ILE A 5 0.61 14.17 -17.46
N PRO A 6 0.75 15.20 -16.60
CA PRO A 6 2.01 15.86 -16.40
C PRO A 6 3.01 14.94 -15.69
N LEU A 7 4.01 14.44 -16.42
CA LEU A 7 5.26 13.90 -15.87
C LEU A 7 6.12 15.05 -15.30
N VAL A 8 5.56 15.75 -14.31
CA VAL A 8 6.09 16.95 -13.65
C VAL A 8 6.51 18.05 -14.64
N GLU A 9 5.56 18.48 -15.49
CA GLU A 9 5.63 19.77 -16.19
C GLU A 9 4.76 20.78 -15.41
N TYR A 10 5.32 21.93 -15.02
CA TYR A 10 4.65 22.92 -14.17
C TYR A 10 3.71 23.84 -14.97
N GLY A 11 2.42 23.88 -14.61
CA GLY A 11 1.37 24.71 -15.27
C GLY A 11 0.22 25.06 -14.31
N ILE A 12 -0.51 26.15 -14.58
CA ILE A 12 -1.26 26.92 -13.54
C ILE A 12 -2.79 26.94 -13.75
N ALA A 13 -3.55 26.99 -12.64
CA ALA A 13 -5.00 27.16 -12.59
C ALA A 13 -5.45 28.32 -11.63
N ARG A 14 -6.53 28.15 -10.85
CA ARG A 14 -7.38 29.15 -10.16
C ARG A 14 -8.16 28.48 -9.01
N ASP A 15 -8.86 29.10 -8.04
CA ASP A 15 -9.21 30.48 -7.58
C ASP A 15 -9.65 30.30 -6.07
N ARG A 16 -9.89 31.24 -5.13
CA ARG A 16 -9.91 32.72 -5.08
C ARG A 16 -9.73 33.30 -3.64
N SER A 17 -9.87 34.64 -3.46
CA SER A 17 -9.88 35.42 -2.20
C SER A 17 -8.72 35.20 -1.20
N ALA A 18 -7.73 36.12 -1.17
CA ALA A 18 -6.40 35.99 -0.52
C ALA A 18 -5.55 34.81 -1.05
N SER A 19 -6.13 33.61 -1.09
CA SER A 19 -5.96 32.64 -2.18
C SER A 19 -6.44 33.15 -3.57
N GLU A 20 -6.64 34.47 -3.70
CA GLU A 20 -6.81 35.22 -4.94
C GLU A 20 -5.49 35.47 -5.65
N LEU A 21 -4.43 35.69 -4.85
CA LEU A 21 -3.08 35.93 -5.34
C LEU A 21 -2.35 34.59 -5.52
N PHE A 22 -2.57 33.64 -4.61
CA PHE A 22 -1.88 32.34 -4.56
C PHE A 22 -2.84 31.16 -4.70
N THR A 23 -2.51 30.27 -5.63
CA THR A 23 -3.09 28.93 -5.75
C THR A 23 -2.21 27.91 -5.02
N SER A 24 -2.83 26.92 -4.37
CA SER A 24 -2.14 25.76 -3.79
C SER A 24 -2.42 24.53 -4.64
N SER A 25 -1.39 23.75 -4.95
CA SER A 25 -1.48 22.53 -5.78
C SER A 25 -0.61 21.42 -5.21
N SER A 26 -1.15 20.21 -5.13
CA SER A 26 -0.39 19.00 -4.83
C SER A 26 -0.05 18.26 -6.12
N TYR A 27 1.22 17.88 -6.24
CA TYR A 27 1.73 17.01 -7.29
C TYR A 27 2.38 15.78 -6.63
N PRO A 28 2.63 14.68 -7.36
CA PRO A 28 3.31 13.52 -6.80
C PRO A 28 4.66 13.89 -6.19
N GLY A 29 4.74 13.88 -4.86
CA GLY A 29 5.93 14.18 -4.08
C GLY A 29 6.17 15.63 -3.68
N THR A 30 5.36 16.60 -4.13
CA THR A 30 5.59 18.02 -3.83
C THR A 30 4.28 18.81 -3.69
N ILE A 31 4.27 19.76 -2.76
CA ILE A 31 3.22 20.78 -2.65
C ILE A 31 3.79 22.09 -3.19
N VAL A 32 3.02 22.80 -4.01
CA VAL A 32 3.41 24.08 -4.61
C VAL A 32 2.34 25.12 -4.30
N LEU A 33 2.75 26.20 -3.64
CA LEU A 33 2.02 27.47 -3.61
C LEU A 33 2.58 28.34 -4.74
N ASP A 34 1.73 28.89 -5.60
CA ASP A 34 2.12 29.68 -6.78
C ASP A 34 1.17 30.87 -6.94
N GLY A 35 1.71 32.08 -7.09
CA GLY A 35 0.88 33.28 -7.14
C GLY A 35 1.54 34.53 -7.71
N ASN A 36 0.72 35.46 -8.18
CA ASN A 36 1.16 36.74 -8.73
C ASN A 36 0.87 37.89 -7.76
N VAL A 37 1.83 38.81 -7.63
CA VAL A 37 1.77 39.99 -6.75
C VAL A 37 2.23 41.22 -7.54
N THR A 38 1.36 42.22 -7.62
CA THR A 38 1.67 43.53 -8.24
C THR A 38 1.87 44.57 -7.13
N SER A 39 3.01 45.25 -7.12
CA SER A 39 3.30 46.31 -6.14
C SER A 39 4.31 47.32 -6.68
N GLY A 40 4.06 48.62 -6.49
CA GLY A 40 5.00 49.68 -6.88
C GLY A 40 5.39 49.72 -8.37
N GLY A 41 4.54 49.19 -9.26
CA GLY A 41 4.86 49.04 -10.69
C GLY A 41 5.71 47.81 -11.05
N SER A 42 6.07 46.99 -10.05
CA SER A 42 6.64 45.65 -10.26
C SER A 42 5.53 44.60 -10.36
N GLU A 43 5.68 43.65 -11.28
CA GLU A 43 4.83 42.46 -11.41
C GLU A 43 5.69 41.24 -11.09
N LEU A 44 5.39 40.57 -9.98
CA LEU A 44 6.17 39.45 -9.47
C LEU A 44 5.32 38.19 -9.45
N ARG A 45 5.87 37.07 -9.90
CA ARG A 45 5.34 35.73 -9.58
C ARG A 45 6.18 35.15 -8.43
N VAL A 46 5.52 34.66 -7.40
CA VAL A 46 6.13 34.13 -6.17
C VAL A 46 5.66 32.69 -5.99
N GLN A 47 6.59 31.77 -5.71
CA GLN A 47 6.26 30.37 -5.43
C GLN A 47 6.93 29.86 -4.15
N ALA A 48 6.29 28.90 -3.50
CA ALA A 48 6.88 28.09 -2.44
C ALA A 48 6.66 26.60 -2.76
N CYS A 49 7.74 25.86 -2.94
CA CYS A 49 7.74 24.45 -3.34
C CYS A 49 8.31 23.59 -2.20
N LEU A 50 7.45 22.79 -1.54
CA LEU A 50 7.81 21.87 -0.45
C LEU A 50 7.95 20.45 -1.00
N ILE A 51 9.15 19.88 -0.90
CA ILE A 51 9.47 18.53 -1.38
C ILE A 51 10.32 17.74 -0.37
N PHE A 52 10.01 16.46 -0.17
CA PHE A 52 10.81 15.56 0.66
C PHE A 52 12.01 15.01 -0.11
N HIS A 53 13.22 15.45 0.26
CA HIS A 53 14.47 14.92 -0.27
C HIS A 53 14.77 13.53 0.31
N SER A 54 14.59 13.35 1.62
CA SER A 54 14.76 12.09 2.35
C SER A 54 13.63 11.87 3.38
N PRO A 55 13.48 10.68 3.98
CA PRO A 55 12.50 10.42 5.05
C PRO A 55 12.65 11.29 6.32
N LYS A 56 13.75 12.06 6.44
CA LYS A 56 14.07 12.92 7.60
C LYS A 56 14.30 14.39 7.20
N THR A 57 14.09 14.74 5.93
CA THR A 57 14.52 16.04 5.39
C THR A 57 13.63 16.49 4.22
N ALA A 58 12.87 17.55 4.45
CA ALA A 58 12.14 18.28 3.41
C ALA A 58 12.82 19.62 3.10
N ILE A 59 12.70 20.09 1.86
CA ILE A 59 13.23 21.37 1.40
C ILE A 59 12.06 22.23 0.92
N VAL A 60 12.02 23.48 1.36
CA VAL A 60 11.19 24.54 0.81
C VAL A 60 12.06 25.42 -0.07
N ARG A 61 11.83 25.40 -1.38
CA ARG A 61 12.36 26.41 -2.31
C ARG A 61 11.35 27.56 -2.39
N LEU A 62 11.79 28.76 -2.03
CA LEU A 62 11.05 30.01 -2.23
C LEU A 62 11.60 30.68 -3.48
N SER A 63 10.78 30.89 -4.51
CA SER A 63 11.19 31.59 -5.73
C SER A 63 10.39 32.89 -5.93
N VAL A 64 11.02 33.85 -6.61
CA VAL A 64 10.37 35.06 -7.10
C VAL A 64 10.90 35.41 -8.49
N GLN A 65 10.00 35.40 -9.47
CA GLN A 65 10.23 35.77 -10.87
C GLN A 65 9.71 37.18 -11.09
N ASN A 66 10.54 38.07 -11.67
CA ASN A 66 10.17 39.45 -11.94
C ASN A 66 9.76 39.63 -13.40
N HIS A 67 8.47 39.81 -13.65
CA HIS A 67 7.88 40.11 -14.96
C HIS A 67 7.70 41.62 -15.18
N GLY A 68 8.00 42.44 -14.16
CA GLY A 68 7.97 43.89 -14.23
C GLY A 68 9.05 44.50 -15.14
N SER A 69 8.85 45.77 -15.50
CA SER A 69 9.73 46.49 -16.44
C SER A 69 11.07 46.95 -15.85
N GLN A 70 11.25 46.84 -14.52
CA GLN A 70 12.39 47.36 -13.76
C GLN A 70 12.95 46.31 -12.79
N THR A 71 14.19 46.48 -12.33
CA THR A 71 14.77 45.66 -11.25
C THR A 71 14.03 45.91 -9.93
N THR A 72 13.51 44.85 -9.31
CA THR A 72 12.73 44.93 -8.08
C THR A 72 13.56 44.48 -6.87
N GLN A 73 13.49 45.25 -5.79
CA GLN A 73 14.08 44.93 -4.49
C GLN A 73 13.10 44.05 -3.70
N VAL A 74 13.56 42.88 -3.23
CA VAL A 74 12.74 41.91 -2.50
C VAL A 74 13.43 41.42 -1.23
N ARG A 75 12.65 40.93 -0.27
CA ARG A 75 13.12 40.16 0.89
C ARG A 75 12.18 38.98 1.10
N PHE A 76 12.72 37.79 1.39
CA PHE A 76 11.90 36.66 1.82
C PHE A 76 11.54 36.84 3.30
N ARG A 77 10.26 36.63 3.64
CA ARG A 77 9.78 36.67 5.02
C ARG A 77 8.98 35.42 5.33
N VAL A 78 9.38 34.70 6.37
CA VAL A 78 8.73 33.50 6.89
C VAL A 78 8.13 33.85 8.24
N THR A 79 6.92 33.37 8.50
CA THR A 79 6.25 33.53 9.80
C THR A 79 5.66 32.20 10.22
N ALA A 80 5.82 31.85 11.49
CA ALA A 80 5.13 30.75 12.13
C ALA A 80 4.52 31.22 13.47
N SER A 81 3.43 30.56 13.85
CA SER A 81 2.83 30.61 15.19
C SER A 81 2.68 29.18 15.69
N ASP A 82 2.40 29.00 16.97
CA ASP A 82 2.01 27.71 17.56
C ASP A 82 3.11 26.62 17.45
N ILE A 83 4.36 27.03 17.21
CA ILE A 83 5.54 26.16 17.23
C ILE A 83 6.26 26.33 18.57
N ASN A 84 6.50 25.22 19.27
CA ASN A 84 7.39 25.16 20.42
C ASN A 84 8.85 25.32 19.94
N VAL A 85 9.26 26.57 19.72
CA VAL A 85 10.60 26.95 19.25
C VAL A 85 11.62 26.78 20.38
N THR A 86 12.74 26.13 20.07
CA THR A 86 13.91 26.09 20.96
C THR A 86 15.03 26.95 20.40
N SER A 87 15.92 27.41 21.29
CA SER A 87 17.02 28.35 21.06
C SER A 87 17.61 28.30 19.65
N ALA A 88 17.77 29.45 18.99
CA ALA A 88 18.45 29.51 17.70
C ALA A 88 19.89 28.97 17.80
N TRP A 89 20.28 28.15 16.82
CA TRP A 89 21.60 27.52 16.70
C TRP A 89 22.26 27.99 15.41
N PRO A 90 23.43 28.63 15.49
CA PRO A 90 23.79 29.76 14.63
C PRO A 90 22.69 30.77 14.26
N ALA A 91 23.06 31.85 13.57
CA ALA A 91 22.11 32.90 13.19
C ALA A 91 21.04 32.43 12.17
N ASN A 92 21.35 31.36 11.42
CA ASN A 92 20.56 30.85 10.30
C ASN A 92 19.86 29.51 10.59
N SER A 93 19.76 29.06 11.85
CA SER A 93 19.05 27.82 12.17
C SER A 93 18.24 27.92 13.46
N ILE A 94 17.02 27.38 13.44
CA ILE A 94 16.02 27.56 14.50
C ILE A 94 15.45 26.19 14.86
N GLY A 95 15.58 25.81 16.13
CA GLY A 95 15.08 24.53 16.64
C GLY A 95 13.58 24.58 16.89
N PHE A 96 12.90 23.44 16.74
CA PHE A 96 11.52 23.24 17.16
C PHE A 96 11.37 21.88 17.86
N VAL A 97 10.33 21.75 18.68
CA VAL A 97 9.97 20.52 19.38
C VAL A 97 8.55 20.13 19.01
N LEU A 98 8.37 18.92 18.49
CA LEU A 98 7.06 18.29 18.31
C LEU A 98 6.65 17.57 19.61
N PRO A 99 5.34 17.31 19.83
CA PRO A 99 4.88 16.46 20.93
C PRO A 99 5.61 15.10 20.94
N GLU A 100 5.86 14.55 22.13
CA GLU A 100 6.51 13.26 22.24
C GLU A 100 5.71 12.16 21.54
N SER A 101 6.42 11.29 20.81
CA SER A 101 5.79 10.13 20.20
C SER A 101 5.25 9.17 21.26
N ASN A 102 4.15 8.48 20.98
CA ASN A 102 3.69 7.36 21.82
C ASN A 102 4.62 6.12 21.76
N PHE A 103 5.64 6.15 20.89
CA PHE A 103 6.61 5.07 20.69
C PHE A 103 7.95 5.38 21.38
N PRO A 104 8.39 4.60 22.39
CA PRO A 104 9.60 4.91 23.16
C PRO A 104 10.90 4.99 22.34
N CYS A 105 11.04 4.19 21.27
CA CYS A 105 12.16 4.29 20.32
C CYS A 105 12.21 5.63 19.56
N LEU A 106 11.12 6.40 19.58
CA LEU A 106 10.97 7.74 19.01
C LEU A 106 10.92 8.84 20.11
N ARG A 107 11.43 8.55 21.33
CA ARG A 107 11.60 9.51 22.45
C ARG A 107 13.07 9.82 22.83
N GLY A 108 14.04 9.37 22.04
CA GLY A 108 15.46 9.64 22.29
C GLY A 108 15.84 11.12 22.15
N GLU A 109 17.05 11.48 22.60
CA GLU A 109 17.55 12.85 22.51
C GLU A 109 17.58 13.33 21.05
N GLY A 110 16.66 14.24 20.72
CA GLY A 110 16.51 14.80 19.37
C GLY A 110 15.43 14.17 18.50
N SER A 111 14.79 13.06 18.87
CA SER A 111 13.75 12.43 18.03
C SER A 111 12.39 13.13 18.08
N SER A 112 12.15 13.98 19.08
CA SER A 112 11.05 14.97 19.12
C SER A 112 11.49 16.36 18.66
N ARG A 113 12.78 16.57 18.35
CA ARG A 113 13.31 17.86 17.92
C ARG A 113 13.46 17.91 16.40
N GLY A 114 13.45 19.11 15.84
CA GLY A 114 13.79 19.35 14.45
C GLY A 114 14.37 20.75 14.28
N ASN A 115 14.96 21.03 13.11
CA ASN A 115 15.50 22.35 12.80
C ASN A 115 14.94 22.87 11.48
N PHE A 116 14.61 24.17 11.46
CA PHE A 116 14.57 24.97 10.24
C PHE A 116 15.99 25.49 9.97
N LEU A 117 16.59 25.09 8.85
CA LEU A 117 17.90 25.55 8.40
C LEU A 117 17.71 26.52 7.22
N PHE A 118 18.07 27.79 7.39
CA PHE A 118 17.98 28.81 6.36
C PHE A 118 19.30 28.87 5.58
N ALA A 119 19.24 28.76 4.26
CA ALA A 119 20.45 28.81 3.42
C ALA A 119 21.08 30.21 3.47
N THR A 120 22.38 30.28 3.75
CA THR A 120 23.14 31.56 3.80
C THR A 120 23.47 32.12 2.41
N THR A 121 22.90 31.54 1.37
CA THR A 121 23.04 31.94 -0.03
C THR A 121 21.70 31.79 -0.77
N CYS A 122 21.56 32.49 -1.89
CA CYS A 122 20.46 32.34 -2.84
C CYS A 122 20.99 32.12 -4.26
N LEU A 123 20.11 31.69 -5.17
CA LEU A 123 20.36 31.70 -6.62
C LEU A 123 19.66 32.90 -7.24
N ASN A 124 20.40 33.90 -7.72
CA ASN A 124 19.86 35.03 -8.47
C ASN A 124 20.25 34.88 -9.95
N ASN A 125 19.28 34.63 -10.82
CA ASN A 125 19.48 34.24 -12.21
C ASN A 125 20.49 33.08 -12.38
N GLY A 126 20.44 32.09 -11.48
CA GLY A 126 21.37 30.95 -11.45
C GLY A 126 22.77 31.24 -10.88
N THR A 127 23.10 32.49 -10.58
CA THR A 127 24.37 32.85 -9.91
C THR A 127 24.19 32.78 -8.40
N GLN A 128 25.16 32.21 -7.67
CA GLN A 128 25.12 32.19 -6.21
C GLN A 128 25.43 33.59 -5.65
N GLN A 129 24.63 34.03 -4.67
CA GLN A 129 24.83 35.29 -3.94
C GLN A 129 24.61 35.03 -2.45
N ASP A 130 25.31 35.78 -1.58
CA ASP A 130 25.13 35.66 -0.12
C ASP A 130 23.74 36.18 0.31
N LEU A 131 23.14 35.50 1.28
CA LEU A 131 21.83 35.84 1.84
C LEU A 131 21.88 35.70 3.37
N SER A 132 21.89 36.82 4.09
CA SER A 132 21.77 36.78 5.56
C SER A 132 20.29 36.73 5.99
N TRP A 133 20.05 36.25 7.19
CA TRP A 133 18.70 36.14 7.76
C TRP A 133 18.70 36.70 9.18
N ASN A 134 17.72 37.56 9.47
CA ASN A 134 17.43 38.05 10.80
C ASN A 134 16.15 37.39 11.30
N HIS A 135 16.10 37.01 12.58
CA HIS A 135 14.92 36.42 13.20
C HIS A 135 14.50 37.19 14.46
N THR A 136 13.20 37.19 14.73
CA THR A 136 12.60 37.64 15.99
C THR A 136 11.63 36.58 16.47
N LEU A 137 11.74 36.19 17.73
CA LEU A 137 10.81 35.32 18.43
C LEU A 137 10.11 36.14 19.50
N ASP A 138 8.78 36.24 19.43
CA ASP A 138 7.94 36.91 20.43
C ASP A 138 6.82 35.94 20.83
N GLN A 139 6.86 35.49 22.09
CA GLN A 139 6.08 34.34 22.56
C GLN A 139 6.26 33.14 21.59
N ASP A 140 5.18 32.50 21.17
CA ASP A 140 5.19 31.37 20.21
C ASP A 140 5.22 31.84 18.74
N ARG A 141 5.42 33.14 18.47
CA ARG A 141 5.44 33.71 17.12
C ARG A 141 6.87 33.93 16.63
N LEU A 142 7.28 33.11 15.68
CA LEU A 142 8.53 33.27 14.95
C LEU A 142 8.33 34.12 13.68
N VAL A 143 9.24 35.07 13.47
CA VAL A 143 9.39 35.79 12.19
C VAL A 143 10.85 35.73 11.76
N VAL A 144 11.11 35.29 10.53
CA VAL A 144 12.45 35.27 9.92
C VAL A 144 12.41 36.07 8.62
N THR A 145 13.36 36.97 8.40
CA THR A 145 13.42 37.87 7.23
C THR A 145 14.82 37.89 6.64
N SER A 146 14.94 37.74 5.33
CA SER A 146 16.23 37.79 4.63
C SER A 146 16.77 39.22 4.49
N SER A 147 18.06 39.34 4.17
CA SER A 147 18.60 40.52 3.50
C SER A 147 17.94 40.73 2.13
N GLU A 148 18.21 41.89 1.54
CA GLU A 148 17.64 42.29 0.25
C GLU A 148 18.29 41.55 -0.91
N ILE A 149 17.46 41.23 -1.90
CA ILE A 149 17.87 40.71 -3.20
C ILE A 149 17.33 41.67 -4.27
N PHE A 150 18.13 41.96 -5.27
CA PHE A 150 17.71 42.74 -6.44
C PHE A 150 17.45 41.79 -7.61
N VAL A 151 16.17 41.62 -7.95
CA VAL A 151 15.72 40.73 -9.02
C VAL A 151 15.54 41.55 -10.28
N GLN A 152 16.44 41.37 -11.25
CA GLN A 152 16.35 42.05 -12.54
C GLN A 152 15.08 41.62 -13.30
N ARG A 153 14.60 42.49 -14.19
CA ARG A 153 13.52 42.17 -15.15
C ARG A 153 13.79 40.84 -15.87
N ASP A 154 12.74 40.04 -16.05
CA ASP A 154 12.72 38.74 -16.71
C ASP A 154 13.64 37.68 -16.04
N ARG A 155 14.04 37.89 -14.77
CA ARG A 155 14.88 36.98 -13.97
C ARG A 155 14.15 36.41 -12.75
N GLU A 156 14.71 35.32 -12.20
CA GLU A 156 14.28 34.70 -10.95
C GLU A 156 15.35 34.86 -9.85
N ALA A 157 14.92 35.09 -8.62
CA ALA A 157 15.71 34.75 -7.42
C ALA A 157 15.05 33.61 -6.63
N SER A 158 15.87 32.65 -6.16
CA SER A 158 15.44 31.50 -5.35
C SER A 158 16.25 31.39 -4.05
N ALA A 159 15.55 31.29 -2.92
CA ALA A 159 16.10 31.00 -1.60
C ALA A 159 15.58 29.66 -1.06
N PHE A 160 16.27 29.09 -0.07
CA PHE A 160 16.04 27.72 0.38
C PHE A 160 15.98 27.61 1.90
N ILE A 161 15.05 26.79 2.38
CA ILE A 161 14.89 26.42 3.78
C ILE A 161 14.81 24.90 3.86
N THR A 162 15.58 24.28 4.75
CA THR A 162 15.48 22.85 5.02
C THR A 162 14.74 22.61 6.33
N VAL A 163 13.82 21.66 6.35
CA VAL A 163 13.14 21.16 7.55
C VAL A 163 13.68 19.76 7.83
N ALA A 164 14.44 19.61 8.91
CA ALA A 164 15.06 18.33 9.29
C ALA A 164 14.46 17.80 10.60
N PHE A 165 14.01 16.53 10.60
CA PHE A 165 13.41 15.86 11.75
C PHE A 165 13.74 14.35 11.73
N PRO A 166 14.50 13.80 12.71
CA PRO A 166 15.30 14.52 13.71
C PRO A 166 16.34 15.46 13.06
N PRO A 167 17.02 16.35 13.82
CA PRO A 167 18.03 17.25 13.27
C PRO A 167 19.15 16.44 12.60
N ASN A 168 19.49 16.80 11.36
CA ASN A 168 20.40 16.04 10.52
C ASN A 168 21.50 16.97 9.97
N SER A 169 22.77 16.58 10.13
CA SER A 169 23.93 17.35 9.69
C SER A 169 24.06 17.45 8.16
N SER A 170 23.47 16.55 7.39
CA SER A 170 23.68 16.46 5.92
C SER A 170 23.17 17.63 5.08
N THR A 171 22.55 18.64 5.71
CA THR A 171 22.08 19.90 5.08
C THR A 171 22.52 21.15 5.85
N VAL A 172 23.27 20.99 6.94
CA VAL A 172 23.81 22.12 7.72
C VAL A 172 24.94 22.77 6.92
N GLY A 173 24.78 24.06 6.58
CA GLY A 173 25.73 24.79 5.75
C GLY A 173 25.65 24.47 4.25
N ALA A 174 24.64 23.73 3.79
CA ALA A 174 24.43 23.50 2.36
C ALA A 174 24.06 24.81 1.64
N ASP A 175 24.65 25.04 0.48
CA ASP A 175 24.45 26.25 -0.33
C ASP A 175 23.24 26.13 -1.28
N ALA A 176 22.90 27.26 -1.93
CA ALA A 176 21.73 27.34 -2.78
C ALA A 176 21.82 26.44 -4.02
N HIS A 177 23.02 26.21 -4.58
CA HIS A 177 23.23 25.21 -5.64
C HIS A 177 22.98 23.78 -5.13
N THR A 178 23.53 23.42 -3.98
CA THR A 178 23.39 22.09 -3.36
C THR A 178 21.91 21.80 -3.06
N LEU A 179 21.20 22.75 -2.44
CA LEU A 179 19.79 22.58 -2.10
C LEU A 179 18.88 22.54 -3.34
N ASN A 180 19.18 23.32 -4.39
CA ASN A 180 18.46 23.21 -5.67
C ASN A 180 18.71 21.88 -6.39
N SER A 181 19.93 21.33 -6.29
CA SER A 181 20.27 19.99 -6.78
C SER A 181 19.50 18.91 -6.03
N MET A 182 19.42 19.00 -4.69
CA MET A 182 18.62 18.09 -3.85
C MET A 182 17.12 18.11 -4.20
N VAL A 183 16.55 19.29 -4.53
CA VAL A 183 15.18 19.45 -5.04
C VAL A 183 15.02 18.76 -6.40
N SER A 184 15.95 19.01 -7.34
CA SER A 184 15.94 18.38 -8.66
C SER A 184 16.06 16.86 -8.59
N SER A 185 16.92 16.33 -7.71
CA SER A 185 17.04 14.88 -7.46
C SER A 185 15.75 14.27 -6.91
N ALA A 186 15.04 14.98 -6.02
CA ALA A 186 13.77 14.51 -5.48
C ALA A 186 12.65 14.50 -6.54
N ILE A 187 12.60 15.52 -7.42
CA ILE A 187 11.70 15.54 -8.59
C ILE A 187 11.99 14.35 -9.52
N LEU A 188 13.27 14.14 -9.87
CA LEU A 188 13.68 13.03 -10.74
C LEU A 188 13.34 11.66 -10.16
N ARG A 189 13.47 11.49 -8.83
CA ARG A 189 13.07 10.29 -8.09
C ARG A 189 11.56 10.03 -8.20
N TRP A 190 10.72 11.04 -7.95
CA TRP A 190 9.27 10.91 -8.10
C TRP A 190 8.84 10.65 -9.54
N SER A 191 9.40 11.37 -10.52
CA SER A 191 9.18 11.07 -11.94
C SER A 191 9.63 9.67 -12.34
N SER A 192 10.61 9.08 -11.64
CA SER A 192 11.01 7.68 -11.86
C SER A 192 10.00 6.67 -11.30
N TYR A 193 9.42 6.94 -10.12
CA TYR A 193 8.33 6.14 -9.57
C TYR A 193 7.10 6.17 -10.50
N LEU A 194 6.75 7.35 -11.02
CA LEU A 194 5.63 7.48 -11.96
C LEU A 194 5.91 6.76 -13.29
N ARG A 195 7.08 6.93 -13.90
CA ARG A 195 7.43 6.25 -15.17
C ARG A 195 7.45 4.72 -15.08
N THR A 196 7.65 4.16 -13.88
CA THR A 196 7.71 2.70 -13.67
C THR A 196 6.35 2.13 -13.28
N ALA A 197 5.57 2.84 -12.45
CA ALA A 197 4.18 2.45 -12.15
C ALA A 197 3.22 2.66 -13.34
N LEU A 198 3.38 3.75 -14.10
CA LEU A 198 2.58 4.06 -15.28
C LEU A 198 3.12 3.33 -16.53
N SER A 199 3.02 2.01 -16.50
CA SER A 199 3.34 1.14 -17.64
C SER A 199 2.66 1.63 -18.93
N PRO A 200 3.27 1.47 -20.13
CA PRO A 200 2.64 1.80 -21.42
C PRO A 200 1.28 1.10 -21.66
N LEU A 201 0.97 0.09 -20.86
CA LEU A 201 -0.25 -0.72 -20.89
C LEU A 201 -1.42 -0.10 -20.10
N VAL A 202 -1.24 1.00 -19.35
CA VAL A 202 -2.34 1.65 -18.62
C VAL A 202 -3.25 2.40 -19.60
N GLN A 203 -4.30 1.73 -20.08
CA GLN A 203 -5.00 2.05 -21.34
C GLN A 203 -5.82 3.36 -21.35
N SER A 204 -6.23 3.88 -20.19
CA SER A 204 -7.09 5.07 -20.10
C SER A 204 -6.52 6.15 -19.18
N GLN A 205 -6.81 7.41 -19.51
CA GLN A 205 -6.39 8.57 -18.69
C GLN A 205 -6.90 8.45 -17.25
N GLY A 206 -8.12 7.92 -17.05
CA GLY A 206 -8.67 7.62 -15.72
C GLY A 206 -7.81 6.62 -14.95
N MET A 207 -7.53 5.44 -15.53
CA MET A 207 -6.69 4.42 -14.89
C MET A 207 -5.28 4.95 -14.55
N GLN A 208 -4.69 5.77 -15.42
CA GLN A 208 -3.40 6.41 -15.15
C GLN A 208 -3.48 7.37 -13.95
N TRP A 209 -4.54 8.17 -13.83
CA TRP A 209 -4.76 9.03 -12.65
C TRP A 209 -4.92 8.22 -11.34
N VAL A 210 -5.65 7.10 -11.34
CA VAL A 210 -5.75 6.26 -10.13
C VAL A 210 -4.43 5.57 -9.81
N ALA A 211 -3.63 5.19 -10.80
CA ALA A 211 -2.28 4.68 -10.58
C ALA A 211 -1.37 5.75 -9.94
N VAL A 212 -1.42 7.00 -10.39
CA VAL A 212 -0.74 8.14 -9.72
C VAL A 212 -1.22 8.28 -8.26
N LYS A 213 -2.54 8.30 -8.04
CA LYS A 213 -3.14 8.36 -6.69
C LYS A 213 -2.66 7.20 -5.80
N SER A 214 -2.51 6.01 -6.38
CA SER A 214 -2.05 4.79 -5.68
C SER A 214 -0.58 4.88 -5.28
N VAL A 215 0.30 5.31 -6.19
CA VAL A 215 1.72 5.59 -5.89
C VAL A 215 1.86 6.62 -4.77
N MET A 216 1.07 7.70 -4.83
CA MET A 216 1.06 8.73 -3.79
C MET A 216 0.59 8.17 -2.43
N THR A 217 -0.51 7.40 -2.39
CA THR A 217 -1.00 6.75 -1.17
C THR A 217 0.05 5.86 -0.52
N LEU A 218 0.64 4.93 -1.27
CA LEU A 218 1.64 3.99 -0.77
C LEU A 218 2.89 4.69 -0.24
N LEU A 219 3.40 5.70 -0.95
CA LEU A 219 4.57 6.47 -0.51
C LEU A 219 4.27 7.44 0.63
N ASN A 220 3.05 7.97 0.74
CA ASN A 220 2.61 8.75 1.90
C ASN A 220 2.41 7.89 3.15
N ASN A 221 2.29 6.56 3.00
CA ASN A 221 2.20 5.59 4.09
C ASN A 221 3.56 4.94 4.46
N TRP A 222 4.62 5.12 3.67
CA TRP A 222 5.99 4.70 4.02
C TRP A 222 6.50 5.41 5.28
N ARG A 223 7.04 4.66 6.24
CA ARG A 223 7.61 5.18 7.49
C ARG A 223 8.97 4.56 7.82
N PHE A 224 9.92 5.43 8.16
CA PHE A 224 11.21 5.03 8.73
C PHE A 224 11.07 4.22 10.02
N VAL A 225 11.90 3.19 10.22
CA VAL A 225 11.98 2.44 11.49
C VAL A 225 13.38 2.52 12.10
N PRO A 226 13.56 2.94 13.37
CA PRO A 226 14.88 3.03 13.98
C PRO A 226 15.60 1.67 14.07
N GLY A 227 16.73 1.52 13.39
CA GLY A 227 17.60 0.34 13.46
C GLY A 227 17.10 -0.90 12.72
N LEU A 228 16.03 -0.78 11.94
CA LEU A 228 15.40 -1.87 11.20
C LEU A 228 15.06 -1.44 9.75
N PRO A 229 14.70 -2.38 8.86
CA PRO A 229 14.14 -2.07 7.56
C PRO A 229 12.85 -1.23 7.67
N ASP A 230 12.59 -0.39 6.67
CA ASP A 230 11.42 0.47 6.62
C ASP A 230 10.14 -0.29 6.22
N GLY A 231 8.98 0.21 6.64
CA GLY A 231 7.67 -0.38 6.33
C GLY A 231 6.65 0.63 5.79
N VAL A 232 5.48 0.14 5.37
CA VAL A 232 4.36 0.95 4.87
C VAL A 232 3.12 0.69 5.73
N LEU A 233 2.50 1.75 6.25
CA LEU A 233 1.29 1.63 7.07
C LEU A 233 0.09 1.19 6.21
N PRO A 234 -0.91 0.48 6.76
CA PRO A 234 -2.22 0.34 6.10
C PRO A 234 -2.83 1.70 5.75
N SER A 235 -2.74 2.67 6.67
CA SER A 235 -2.96 4.11 6.42
C SER A 235 -2.21 4.96 7.47
N TYR A 236 -1.95 6.23 7.14
CA TYR A 236 -1.55 7.25 8.12
C TYR A 236 -2.72 7.82 8.94
N ASN A 237 -3.93 7.32 8.75
CA ASN A 237 -5.15 7.68 9.46
C ASN A 237 -5.71 6.42 10.16
N GLY A 238 -5.62 6.37 11.49
CA GLY A 238 -6.09 5.26 12.34
C GLY A 238 -5.16 4.04 12.44
N TYR A 239 -4.22 3.91 11.50
CA TYR A 239 -3.29 2.78 11.39
C TYR A 239 -1.82 3.16 11.68
N GLU A 240 -1.58 4.30 12.33
CA GLU A 240 -0.24 4.84 12.63
C GLU A 240 0.56 3.98 13.61
N SER A 241 -0.08 2.99 14.25
CA SER A 241 0.53 2.20 15.32
C SER A 241 1.63 1.22 14.87
N GLY A 242 1.67 0.85 13.58
CA GLY A 242 2.59 -0.16 13.09
C GLY A 242 2.24 -0.71 11.70
N PHE A 243 2.78 -1.88 11.41
CA PHE A 243 2.77 -2.54 10.12
C PHE A 243 2.15 -3.92 10.30
N TRP A 244 1.01 -4.18 9.67
CA TRP A 244 0.30 -5.44 9.77
C TRP A 244 0.81 -6.42 8.70
N SER A 245 1.03 -7.67 9.09
CA SER A 245 1.63 -8.68 8.22
C SER A 245 0.79 -8.93 6.96
N TRP A 246 -0.54 -8.97 7.11
CA TRP A 246 -1.50 -9.15 6.01
C TRP A 246 -1.36 -8.08 4.92
N ASP A 247 -1.38 -6.83 5.35
CA ASP A 247 -1.22 -5.64 4.53
C ASP A 247 0.15 -5.59 3.87
N THR A 248 1.21 -5.84 4.64
CA THR A 248 2.61 -5.80 4.19
C THR A 248 2.82 -6.72 2.98
N TYR A 249 2.24 -7.93 2.98
CA TYR A 249 2.32 -8.84 1.84
C TYR A 249 1.72 -8.23 0.56
N LYS A 250 0.50 -7.68 0.65
CA LYS A 250 -0.24 -7.05 -0.46
C LYS A 250 0.46 -5.79 -0.98
N GLN A 251 0.93 -4.95 -0.05
CA GLN A 251 1.64 -3.70 -0.31
C GLN A 251 2.95 -3.95 -1.07
N ALA A 252 3.76 -4.91 -0.60
CA ALA A 252 5.03 -5.22 -1.23
C ALA A 252 4.87 -5.68 -2.69
N VAL A 253 3.85 -6.50 -2.99
CA VAL A 253 3.52 -6.89 -4.38
C VAL A 253 3.09 -5.70 -5.23
N GLY A 254 2.21 -4.83 -4.73
CA GLY A 254 1.79 -3.63 -5.47
C GLY A 254 2.89 -2.58 -5.64
N MET A 255 3.93 -2.61 -4.80
CA MET A 255 5.04 -1.64 -4.82
C MET A 255 6.27 -2.10 -5.60
N VAL A 256 6.48 -3.39 -5.82
CA VAL A 256 7.75 -3.88 -6.40
C VAL A 256 8.03 -3.33 -7.80
N GLY A 257 6.97 -3.04 -8.59
CA GLY A 257 7.11 -2.47 -9.92
C GLY A 257 7.71 -1.06 -9.97
N PHE A 258 7.74 -0.31 -8.85
CA PHE A 258 8.26 1.07 -8.83
C PHE A 258 9.17 1.43 -7.64
N VAL A 259 9.06 0.75 -6.48
CA VAL A 259 10.05 0.81 -5.38
C VAL A 259 10.41 -0.61 -4.89
N PRO A 260 11.16 -1.40 -5.68
CA PRO A 260 11.48 -2.80 -5.35
C PRO A 260 12.30 -2.97 -4.07
N GLN A 261 13.14 -2.00 -3.70
CA GLN A 261 13.89 -2.06 -2.45
C GLN A 261 12.97 -1.94 -1.24
N LEU A 262 12.10 -0.93 -1.21
CA LEU A 262 11.13 -0.75 -0.12
C LEU A 262 10.21 -1.97 -0.01
N ALA A 263 9.76 -2.54 -1.13
CA ALA A 263 8.96 -3.78 -1.13
C ALA A 263 9.66 -4.95 -0.40
N LYS A 264 10.97 -5.14 -0.59
CA LYS A 264 11.77 -6.14 0.16
C LYS A 264 11.84 -5.80 1.65
N ASP A 265 12.07 -4.53 1.95
CA ASP A 265 12.35 -4.07 3.31
C ASP A 265 11.12 -4.19 4.24
N GLN A 266 9.90 -3.99 3.74
CA GLN A 266 8.68 -4.24 4.54
C GLN A 266 8.56 -5.72 4.92
N LEU A 267 8.86 -6.65 4.00
CA LEU A 267 8.82 -8.08 4.30
C LEU A 267 9.93 -8.47 5.30
N ARG A 268 11.13 -7.89 5.19
CA ARG A 268 12.21 -8.06 6.17
C ARG A 268 11.82 -7.53 7.55
N LEU A 269 11.13 -6.38 7.62
CA LEU A 269 10.64 -5.82 8.88
C LEU A 269 9.68 -6.78 9.58
N ILE A 270 8.71 -7.35 8.87
CA ILE A 270 7.80 -8.37 9.42
C ILE A 270 8.55 -9.64 9.83
N VAL A 271 9.47 -10.15 9.00
CA VAL A 271 10.27 -11.36 9.28
C VAL A 271 11.31 -11.17 10.40
N SER A 272 11.70 -9.92 10.70
CA SER A 272 12.57 -9.60 11.85
C SER A 272 11.91 -9.92 13.19
N ALA A 273 10.57 -9.85 13.25
CA ALA A 273 9.75 -10.16 14.42
C ALA A 273 9.28 -11.64 14.47
N GLN A 274 9.65 -12.47 13.49
CA GLN A 274 9.27 -13.88 13.45
C GLN A 274 9.91 -14.67 14.59
N ASN A 275 9.10 -15.46 15.30
CA ASN A 275 9.55 -16.37 16.34
C ASN A 275 10.43 -17.50 15.72
N LYS A 276 11.70 -17.60 16.13
CA LYS A 276 12.67 -18.53 15.53
C LYS A 276 12.59 -19.96 16.07
N GLN A 277 11.73 -20.22 17.06
CA GLN A 277 11.45 -21.55 17.60
C GLN A 277 10.17 -22.15 17.00
N THR A 278 9.12 -21.35 16.81
CA THR A 278 7.81 -21.82 16.29
C THR A 278 7.58 -21.51 14.82
N GLY A 279 8.35 -20.59 14.22
CA GLY A 279 8.13 -20.07 12.87
C GLY A 279 7.02 -19.02 12.76
N HIS A 280 6.28 -18.74 13.84
CA HIS A 280 5.18 -17.78 13.88
C HIS A 280 5.61 -16.37 13.48
N ILE A 281 4.80 -15.73 12.62
CA ILE A 281 4.89 -14.31 12.30
C ILE A 281 3.70 -13.61 12.97
N PRO A 282 3.91 -12.53 13.74
CA PRO A 282 2.84 -11.84 14.47
C PRO A 282 1.82 -11.17 13.55
N ASP A 283 0.64 -10.83 14.08
CA ASP A 283 -0.34 -9.95 13.45
C ASP A 283 0.31 -8.65 12.92
N LYS A 284 1.09 -7.98 13.77
CA LYS A 284 1.76 -6.72 13.42
C LYS A 284 3.12 -6.52 14.08
N VAL A 285 3.86 -5.57 13.53
CA VAL A 285 5.11 -5.03 14.07
C VAL A 285 4.93 -3.53 14.31
N ASP A 286 5.22 -3.04 15.52
CA ASP A 286 5.02 -1.63 15.87
C ASP A 286 6.11 -0.70 15.29
N ARG A 287 5.95 0.61 15.48
CA ARG A 287 6.92 1.63 15.04
C ARG A 287 8.33 1.50 15.68
N CYS A 288 8.52 0.59 16.64
CA CYS A 288 9.78 0.24 17.29
C CYS A 288 10.27 -1.18 16.97
N GLY A 289 9.68 -1.88 16.00
CA GLY A 289 10.06 -3.25 15.66
C GLY A 289 9.53 -4.33 16.61
N ARG A 290 8.61 -3.99 17.52
CA ARG A 290 8.08 -4.94 18.51
C ARG A 290 6.90 -5.71 17.92
N ALA A 291 6.92 -7.03 18.04
CA ALA A 291 5.78 -7.88 17.72
C ALA A 291 4.54 -7.48 18.54
N GLY A 292 3.37 -7.51 17.91
CA GLY A 292 2.08 -7.27 18.54
C GLY A 292 0.98 -8.17 17.96
N GLY A 293 -0.03 -8.44 18.79
CA GLY A 293 -1.05 -9.47 18.53
C GLY A 293 -0.57 -10.88 18.92
N CYS A 294 -1.50 -11.72 19.38
CA CYS A 294 -1.21 -13.10 19.78
C CYS A 294 -1.49 -14.10 18.64
N SER A 295 -2.46 -13.78 17.79
CA SER A 295 -2.76 -14.45 16.52
C SER A 295 -1.76 -14.06 15.43
N GLY A 296 -1.70 -14.87 14.37
CA GLY A 296 -1.05 -14.48 13.12
C GLY A 296 -1.97 -13.64 12.21
N LYS A 297 -1.61 -13.61 10.92
CA LYS A 297 -2.44 -13.16 9.79
C LYS A 297 -2.23 -14.11 8.61
N PRO A 298 -3.12 -14.16 7.59
CA PRO A 298 -3.11 -15.24 6.60
C PRO A 298 -1.80 -15.37 5.82
N PRO A 299 -1.36 -16.61 5.50
CA PRO A 299 -0.06 -16.83 4.86
C PRO A 299 -0.07 -16.44 3.38
N LEU A 300 0.36 -15.21 3.10
CA LEU A 300 0.75 -14.77 1.75
C LEU A 300 2.21 -14.28 1.68
N LEU A 301 3.03 -14.62 2.67
CA LEU A 301 4.47 -14.32 2.63
C LEU A 301 5.15 -14.99 1.44
N ALA A 302 4.85 -16.28 1.16
CA ALA A 302 5.46 -16.98 0.03
C ALA A 302 5.11 -16.29 -1.29
N TRP A 303 3.82 -16.00 -1.50
CA TRP A 303 3.34 -15.26 -2.66
C TRP A 303 4.05 -13.91 -2.81
N ALA A 304 4.13 -13.10 -1.74
CA ALA A 304 4.75 -11.78 -1.81
C ALA A 304 6.26 -11.85 -2.14
N VAL A 305 7.00 -12.75 -1.49
CA VAL A 305 8.42 -12.99 -1.78
C VAL A 305 8.61 -13.47 -3.23
N TRP A 306 7.74 -14.35 -3.72
CA TRP A 306 7.81 -14.85 -5.10
C TRP A 306 7.55 -13.76 -6.14
N GLN A 307 6.54 -12.90 -5.98
CA GLN A 307 6.35 -11.80 -6.92
C GLN A 307 7.53 -10.83 -6.90
N ILE A 308 8.12 -10.56 -5.73
CA ILE A 308 9.32 -9.72 -5.64
C ILE A 308 10.52 -10.36 -6.33
N PHE A 309 10.70 -11.68 -6.20
CA PHE A 309 11.73 -12.40 -6.93
C PHE A 309 11.46 -12.39 -8.44
N LYS A 310 10.22 -12.62 -8.91
CA LYS A 310 9.89 -12.55 -10.34
C LYS A 310 10.18 -11.18 -10.95
N ALA A 311 9.87 -10.10 -10.22
CA ALA A 311 10.09 -8.73 -10.65
C ALA A 311 11.55 -8.25 -10.56
N THR A 312 12.35 -8.75 -9.60
CA THR A 312 13.71 -8.24 -9.34
C THR A 312 14.85 -9.21 -9.63
N ARG A 313 14.55 -10.51 -9.75
CA ARG A 313 15.49 -11.65 -9.92
C ARG A 313 16.65 -11.65 -8.91
N ASP A 314 16.40 -11.12 -7.71
CA ASP A 314 17.34 -11.08 -6.60
C ASP A 314 17.35 -12.43 -5.86
N PHE A 315 18.30 -13.29 -6.24
CA PHE A 315 18.51 -14.59 -5.61
C PHE A 315 18.98 -14.49 -4.15
N SER A 316 19.64 -13.41 -3.75
CA SER A 316 20.08 -13.22 -2.35
C SER A 316 18.88 -12.97 -1.44
N PHE A 317 17.96 -12.09 -1.87
CA PHE A 317 16.67 -11.88 -1.20
C PHE A 317 15.80 -13.15 -1.21
N LEU A 318 15.78 -13.90 -2.32
CA LEU A 318 15.07 -15.18 -2.38
C LEU A 318 15.61 -16.18 -1.35
N GLN A 319 16.94 -16.35 -1.27
CA GLN A 319 17.59 -17.26 -0.33
C GLN A 319 17.37 -16.85 1.14
N GLU A 320 17.46 -15.55 1.43
CA GLU A 320 17.16 -14.94 2.74
C GLU A 320 15.73 -15.28 3.20
N MET A 321 14.76 -15.01 2.33
CA MET A 321 13.33 -15.11 2.66
C MET A 321 12.78 -16.54 2.60
N TYR A 322 13.41 -17.43 1.83
CA TYR A 322 12.99 -18.83 1.70
C TYR A 322 12.94 -19.55 3.05
N VAL A 323 13.99 -19.37 3.87
CA VAL A 323 14.09 -19.99 5.20
C VAL A 323 12.97 -19.51 6.14
N ALA A 324 12.71 -18.20 6.16
CA ALA A 324 11.64 -17.61 6.96
C ALA A 324 10.25 -18.08 6.50
N THR A 325 10.04 -18.14 5.18
CA THR A 325 8.78 -18.61 4.57
C THR A 325 8.52 -20.08 4.90
N LYS A 326 9.52 -20.95 4.75
CA LYS A 326 9.46 -22.37 5.11
C LYS A 326 9.12 -22.58 6.60
N GLN A 327 9.73 -21.80 7.49
CA GLN A 327 9.41 -21.84 8.93
C GLN A 327 7.96 -21.39 9.21
N PHE A 328 7.50 -20.31 8.58
CA PHE A 328 6.12 -19.83 8.75
C PHE A 328 5.08 -20.81 8.15
N HIS A 329 5.42 -21.53 7.09
CA HIS A 329 4.55 -22.57 6.53
C HIS A 329 4.36 -23.75 7.51
N TYR A 330 5.43 -24.25 8.13
CA TYR A 330 5.33 -25.31 9.13
C TYR A 330 4.67 -24.86 10.45
N PHE A 331 4.74 -23.57 10.80
CA PHE A 331 3.99 -23.01 11.94
C PHE A 331 2.51 -23.38 11.85
N TRP A 332 1.86 -23.16 10.69
CA TRP A 332 0.43 -23.42 10.53
C TRP A 332 0.08 -24.89 10.80
N TYR A 333 0.80 -25.84 10.21
CA TYR A 333 0.55 -27.27 10.47
C TYR A 333 0.84 -27.67 11.92
N SER A 334 1.87 -27.13 12.56
CA SER A 334 2.19 -27.43 13.96
C SER A 334 1.21 -26.82 14.98
N ALA A 335 0.60 -25.68 14.65
CA ALA A 335 -0.17 -24.87 15.59
C ALA A 335 -1.67 -24.72 15.25
N ARG A 336 -2.15 -25.20 14.09
CA ARG A 336 -3.55 -25.03 13.61
C ARG A 336 -4.18 -26.29 12.99
N ASP A 337 -3.45 -27.38 12.77
CA ASP A 337 -4.04 -28.68 12.41
C ASP A 337 -4.44 -29.47 13.67
N LEU A 338 -5.47 -28.98 14.38
CA LEU A 338 -5.94 -29.55 15.66
C LEU A 338 -6.31 -31.05 15.55
N LYS A 339 -6.69 -31.50 14.35
CA LYS A 339 -7.13 -32.86 14.05
C LYS A 339 -6.00 -33.79 13.58
N GLY A 340 -4.82 -33.26 13.23
CA GLY A 340 -3.69 -34.03 12.72
C GLY A 340 -3.95 -34.67 11.34
N VAL A 341 -4.70 -33.98 10.47
CA VAL A 341 -5.16 -34.51 9.17
C VAL A 341 -4.61 -33.74 7.96
N GLY A 342 -3.71 -32.79 8.15
CA GLY A 342 -3.21 -31.90 7.12
C GLY A 342 -4.21 -30.82 6.68
N LEU A 343 -5.18 -30.45 7.52
CA LEU A 343 -6.08 -29.32 7.31
C LEU A 343 -6.08 -28.41 8.54
N CYS A 344 -5.86 -27.12 8.33
CA CYS A 344 -5.75 -26.12 9.40
C CYS A 344 -7.06 -25.34 9.62
N SER A 345 -7.18 -24.74 10.80
CA SER A 345 -8.31 -23.92 11.25
C SER A 345 -7.81 -22.64 11.90
N TRP A 346 -8.48 -21.50 11.68
CA TRP A 346 -8.17 -20.25 12.40
C TRP A 346 -8.38 -20.40 13.92
N THR A 347 -7.71 -19.58 14.74
CA THR A 347 -8.09 -19.42 16.16
C THR A 347 -9.34 -18.58 16.36
N GLU A 348 -9.49 -17.54 15.53
CA GLU A 348 -10.48 -16.46 15.69
C GLU A 348 -10.60 -15.66 14.39
N GLY A 349 -11.63 -14.81 14.27
CA GLY A 349 -11.84 -13.97 13.09
C GLY A 349 -10.66 -13.03 12.79
N MET A 350 -10.07 -12.43 13.84
CA MET A 350 -8.90 -11.55 13.71
C MET A 350 -7.68 -12.26 13.10
N GLU A 351 -7.51 -13.58 13.27
CA GLU A 351 -6.39 -14.30 12.66
C GLU A 351 -6.56 -14.47 11.14
N SER A 352 -7.80 -14.63 10.68
CA SER A 352 -8.11 -14.62 9.24
C SER A 352 -8.01 -13.22 8.61
N GLY A 353 -8.03 -12.16 9.43
CA GLY A 353 -8.18 -10.78 8.95
C GLY A 353 -9.57 -10.46 8.39
N MET A 354 -10.58 -11.27 8.72
CA MET A 354 -12.01 -10.98 8.50
C MET A 354 -12.75 -10.91 9.83
N ASP A 355 -12.32 -9.97 10.67
CA ASP A 355 -12.48 -9.91 12.14
C ASP A 355 -13.90 -10.21 12.65
N ASP A 356 -14.94 -9.60 12.08
CA ASP A 356 -16.34 -9.79 12.47
C ASP A 356 -17.16 -10.62 11.46
N GLY A 357 -16.48 -11.29 10.51
CA GLY A 357 -17.08 -11.99 9.39
C GLY A 357 -18.10 -13.05 9.82
N VAL A 358 -19.15 -13.26 9.01
CA VAL A 358 -20.35 -14.03 9.41
C VAL A 358 -20.01 -15.43 9.92
N ARG A 359 -19.00 -16.10 9.36
CA ARG A 359 -18.51 -17.43 9.79
C ARG A 359 -17.92 -17.49 11.21
N PHE A 360 -17.63 -16.35 11.82
CA PHE A 360 -17.07 -16.24 13.17
C PHE A 360 -18.09 -15.83 14.24
N LEU A 361 -19.37 -15.68 13.87
CA LEU A 361 -20.41 -15.40 14.86
C LEU A 361 -20.57 -16.60 15.83
N PRO A 362 -20.87 -16.40 17.13
CA PRO A 362 -20.91 -17.47 18.14
C PRO A 362 -21.90 -18.63 17.88
N GLN A 363 -22.79 -18.47 16.90
CA GLN A 363 -23.73 -19.50 16.43
C GLN A 363 -23.15 -20.42 15.33
N TYR A 364 -21.96 -20.12 14.81
CA TYR A 364 -21.26 -20.87 13.76
C TYR A 364 -19.83 -21.26 14.14
N ALA A 365 -19.26 -20.66 15.18
CA ALA A 365 -17.87 -20.82 15.57
C ALA A 365 -17.73 -21.11 17.07
N SER A 366 -17.17 -22.26 17.41
CA SER A 366 -16.79 -22.63 18.78
C SER A 366 -15.28 -22.86 18.86
N SER A 367 -14.62 -22.23 19.84
CA SER A 367 -13.22 -22.54 20.12
C SER A 367 -13.11 -23.90 20.83
N ILE A 368 -12.26 -24.79 20.32
CA ILE A 368 -11.95 -26.07 20.93
C ILE A 368 -10.44 -26.28 21.06
N SER A 369 -10.04 -27.01 22.09
CA SER A 369 -8.63 -27.28 22.43
C SER A 369 -8.34 -28.77 22.48
N ASN A 370 -7.22 -29.18 21.89
CA ASN A 370 -6.70 -30.54 21.98
C ASN A 370 -5.60 -30.58 23.06
N ALA A 371 -5.93 -31.14 24.23
CA ALA A 371 -5.02 -31.21 25.37
C ALA A 371 -3.70 -31.94 25.07
N SER A 372 -3.70 -32.91 24.13
CA SER A 372 -2.52 -33.72 23.80
C SER A 372 -1.54 -33.03 22.86
N SER A 373 -1.98 -32.06 22.05
CA SER A 373 -1.11 -31.26 21.17
C SER A 373 -0.93 -29.82 21.65
N HIS A 374 -1.68 -29.39 22.67
CA HIS A 374 -1.77 -28.01 23.17
C HIS A 374 -2.22 -27.00 22.08
N VAL A 375 -2.89 -27.47 21.04
CA VAL A 375 -3.46 -26.66 19.95
C VAL A 375 -4.90 -26.26 20.29
N THR A 376 -5.23 -25.00 20.05
CA THR A 376 -6.59 -24.44 20.13
C THR A 376 -6.95 -23.81 18.79
N THR A 377 -8.13 -24.12 18.26
CA THR A 377 -8.66 -23.54 17.01
C THR A 377 -10.18 -23.40 17.10
N LEU A 378 -10.81 -22.89 16.04
CA LEU A 378 -12.24 -23.11 15.80
C LEU A 378 -12.54 -24.58 15.45
N ASP A 379 -13.82 -24.96 15.50
CA ASP A 379 -14.35 -26.32 15.31
C ASP A 379 -14.63 -26.71 13.84
N PHE A 380 -14.22 -25.86 12.90
CA PHE A 380 -14.26 -26.08 11.46
C PHE A 380 -12.91 -25.82 10.81
N TRP A 381 -12.61 -26.54 9.72
CA TRP A 381 -11.53 -26.20 8.80
C TRP A 381 -11.97 -25.07 7.87
N SER A 382 -11.03 -24.20 7.51
CA SER A 382 -11.33 -23.03 6.69
C SER A 382 -10.79 -23.14 5.27
N ILE A 383 -11.62 -22.89 4.25
CA ILE A 383 -11.20 -23.03 2.85
C ILE A 383 -10.12 -22.01 2.49
N ASP A 384 -10.20 -20.78 2.99
CA ASP A 384 -9.21 -19.73 2.71
C ASP A 384 -7.82 -20.11 3.23
N LEU A 385 -7.68 -20.45 4.51
CA LEU A 385 -6.41 -20.87 5.12
C LEU A 385 -5.78 -22.04 4.35
N ASN A 386 -6.57 -23.07 4.07
CA ASN A 386 -6.05 -24.26 3.40
C ASN A 386 -5.75 -24.03 1.91
N SER A 387 -6.44 -23.07 1.27
CA SER A 387 -6.12 -22.59 -0.08
C SER A 387 -4.80 -21.82 -0.10
N TYR A 388 -4.58 -20.92 0.87
CA TYR A 388 -3.31 -20.21 1.01
C TYR A 388 -2.15 -21.19 1.30
N LEU A 389 -2.35 -22.18 2.18
CA LEU A 389 -1.33 -23.21 2.47
C LEU A 389 -1.05 -24.14 1.28
N TYR A 390 -2.04 -24.44 0.44
CA TYR A 390 -1.79 -25.14 -0.84
C TYR A 390 -0.93 -24.27 -1.78
N LYS A 391 -1.27 -22.98 -1.91
CA LYS A 391 -0.52 -22.03 -2.72
C LYS A 391 0.91 -21.81 -2.21
N ASP A 392 1.11 -21.76 -0.90
CA ASP A 392 2.43 -21.71 -0.27
C ASP A 392 3.30 -22.88 -0.72
N LYS A 393 2.77 -24.12 -0.76
CA LYS A 393 3.57 -25.30 -1.17
C LYS A 393 4.00 -25.24 -2.63
N LEU A 394 3.09 -24.86 -3.53
CA LEU A 394 3.44 -24.62 -4.95
C LEU A 394 4.50 -23.52 -5.07
N THR A 395 4.37 -22.45 -4.27
CA THR A 395 5.30 -21.33 -4.28
C THR A 395 6.67 -21.71 -3.70
N LEU A 396 6.71 -22.45 -2.58
CA LEU A 396 7.92 -22.99 -1.98
C LEU A 396 8.63 -24.00 -2.90
N SER A 397 7.88 -24.76 -3.70
CA SER A 397 8.44 -25.58 -4.78
C SER A 397 9.16 -24.72 -5.82
N ALA A 398 8.52 -23.65 -6.31
CA ALA A 398 9.11 -22.76 -7.31
C ALA A 398 10.31 -21.97 -6.77
N MET A 399 10.27 -21.55 -5.50
CA MET A 399 11.42 -20.95 -4.80
C MET A 399 12.58 -21.93 -4.67
N ALA A 400 12.31 -23.18 -4.25
CA ALA A 400 13.31 -24.22 -4.10
C ALA A 400 13.99 -24.54 -5.45
N ASP A 401 13.21 -24.69 -6.51
CA ASP A 401 13.72 -24.97 -7.87
C ASP A 401 14.61 -23.81 -8.37
N ALA A 402 14.16 -22.56 -8.20
CA ALA A 402 14.95 -21.37 -8.52
C ALA A 402 16.24 -21.24 -7.69
N LEU A 403 16.29 -21.81 -6.48
CA LEU A 403 17.50 -21.92 -5.64
C LEU A 403 18.34 -23.18 -5.93
N GLY A 404 17.96 -24.01 -6.91
CA GLY A 404 18.64 -25.28 -7.24
C GLY A 404 18.41 -26.41 -6.24
N MET A 405 17.46 -26.26 -5.31
CA MET A 405 17.12 -27.23 -4.25
C MET A 405 16.19 -28.33 -4.79
N VAL A 406 16.60 -29.01 -5.87
CA VAL A 406 15.75 -29.88 -6.72
C VAL A 406 14.96 -30.94 -5.96
N GLN A 407 15.53 -31.57 -4.91
CA GLN A 407 14.78 -32.56 -4.13
C GLN A 407 13.69 -31.90 -3.27
N GLU A 408 14.02 -30.81 -2.58
CA GLU A 408 13.06 -30.09 -1.75
C GLU A 408 11.92 -29.49 -2.60
N ALA A 409 12.22 -29.03 -3.83
CA ALA A 409 11.18 -28.62 -4.78
C ALA A 409 10.17 -29.74 -5.07
N ARG A 410 10.66 -30.97 -5.34
CA ARG A 410 9.81 -32.15 -5.56
C ARG A 410 9.00 -32.51 -4.33
N ASP A 411 9.59 -32.45 -3.14
CA ASP A 411 8.91 -32.74 -1.88
C ASP A 411 7.77 -31.74 -1.63
N TRP A 412 7.98 -30.45 -1.91
CA TRP A 412 6.94 -29.42 -1.85
C TRP A 412 5.82 -29.64 -2.88
N LYS A 413 6.15 -29.98 -4.14
CA LYS A 413 5.14 -30.25 -5.18
C LYS A 413 4.30 -31.49 -4.84
N ALA A 414 4.93 -32.60 -4.43
CA ALA A 414 4.22 -33.80 -3.98
C ALA A 414 3.32 -33.53 -2.75
N ALA A 415 3.76 -32.68 -1.81
CA ALA A 415 2.97 -32.27 -0.66
C ALA A 415 1.79 -31.33 -1.01
N ALA A 416 1.81 -30.68 -2.17
CA ALA A 416 0.71 -29.90 -2.74
C ALA A 416 -0.27 -30.82 -3.50
N GLU A 417 0.25 -31.69 -4.36
CA GLU A 417 -0.51 -32.71 -5.12
C GLU A 417 -1.30 -33.65 -4.19
N THR A 418 -0.73 -34.01 -3.03
CA THR A 418 -1.42 -34.81 -1.99
C THR A 418 -2.57 -34.04 -1.32
N LEU A 419 -2.45 -32.70 -1.21
CA LEU A 419 -3.44 -31.85 -0.53
C LEU A 419 -4.61 -31.48 -1.45
N LEU A 420 -4.37 -31.23 -2.73
CA LEU A 420 -5.35 -30.71 -3.68
C LEU A 420 -6.65 -31.55 -3.80
N PRO A 421 -6.62 -32.88 -3.93
CA PRO A 421 -7.85 -33.68 -3.96
C PRO A 421 -8.66 -33.56 -2.67
N LYS A 422 -7.98 -33.45 -1.53
CA LYS A 422 -8.63 -33.29 -0.22
C LYS A 422 -9.36 -31.95 -0.12
N LEU A 423 -8.75 -30.86 -0.57
CA LEU A 423 -9.42 -29.55 -0.59
C LEU A 423 -10.69 -29.59 -1.47
N ARG A 424 -10.56 -30.15 -2.68
CA ARG A 424 -11.65 -30.29 -3.65
C ARG A 424 -12.81 -31.17 -3.15
N GLN A 425 -12.53 -32.18 -2.32
CA GLN A 425 -13.51 -33.11 -1.76
C GLN A 425 -14.12 -32.66 -0.43
N THR A 426 -13.36 -31.96 0.42
CA THR A 426 -13.85 -31.48 1.72
C THR A 426 -14.73 -30.23 1.56
N PHE A 427 -14.24 -29.19 0.89
CA PHE A 427 -14.83 -27.85 0.98
C PHE A 427 -15.84 -27.50 -0.12
N PHE A 428 -15.89 -28.26 -1.22
CA PHE A 428 -16.80 -27.94 -2.33
C PHE A 428 -18.20 -28.51 -2.11
N VAL A 429 -19.21 -27.64 -2.16
CA VAL A 429 -20.63 -27.99 -2.09
C VAL A 429 -21.24 -27.90 -3.50
N PRO A 430 -21.57 -29.04 -4.15
CA PRO A 430 -22.05 -29.04 -5.53
C PRO A 430 -23.36 -28.27 -5.77
N ASP A 431 -23.66 -28.06 -7.05
CA ASP A 431 -24.95 -27.54 -7.49
C ASP A 431 -26.13 -28.44 -7.07
N GLY A 432 -27.33 -27.87 -7.04
CA GLY A 432 -28.50 -28.39 -6.34
C GLY A 432 -28.53 -28.04 -4.85
N ARG A 433 -27.46 -27.44 -4.31
CA ARG A 433 -27.44 -26.82 -2.96
C ARG A 433 -26.69 -25.49 -2.88
N ALA A 434 -25.54 -25.34 -3.53
CA ALA A 434 -24.81 -24.06 -3.53
C ALA A 434 -23.92 -23.78 -4.76
N GLY A 435 -23.23 -24.81 -5.29
CA GLY A 435 -22.24 -24.61 -6.37
C GLY A 435 -21.07 -23.73 -5.94
N PHE A 436 -20.54 -23.94 -4.74
CA PHE A 436 -19.59 -23.02 -4.09
C PHE A 436 -18.64 -23.76 -3.14
N PHE A 437 -17.55 -23.11 -2.70
CA PHE A 437 -16.73 -23.61 -1.59
C PHE A 437 -17.13 -22.95 -0.27
N SER A 438 -17.20 -23.73 0.81
CA SER A 438 -17.53 -23.25 2.16
C SER A 438 -16.59 -23.89 3.20
N ASP A 439 -16.43 -23.24 4.36
CA ASP A 439 -15.79 -23.81 5.54
C ASP A 439 -16.55 -25.07 6.03
N VAL A 440 -15.87 -26.00 6.72
CA VAL A 440 -16.42 -27.32 7.05
C VAL A 440 -16.11 -27.72 8.49
N TYR A 441 -17.15 -27.96 9.29
CA TYR A 441 -17.05 -28.47 10.66
C TYR A 441 -16.30 -29.81 10.70
N PHE A 442 -15.63 -30.11 11.82
CA PHE A 442 -14.90 -31.38 12.00
C PHE A 442 -15.77 -32.66 11.97
N ASN A 443 -17.10 -32.52 11.85
CA ASN A 443 -18.05 -33.61 11.60
C ASN A 443 -18.35 -33.84 10.08
N GLY A 444 -17.77 -33.05 9.19
CA GLY A 444 -17.99 -33.12 7.73
C GLY A 444 -19.15 -32.27 7.19
N THR A 445 -19.83 -31.48 8.03
CA THR A 445 -20.91 -30.58 7.58
C THR A 445 -20.34 -29.25 7.13
N ALA A 446 -20.71 -28.80 5.93
CA ALA A 446 -20.36 -27.46 5.44
C ALA A 446 -21.13 -26.36 6.20
N LEU A 447 -20.46 -25.25 6.50
CA LEU A 447 -21.12 -24.06 7.06
C LEU A 447 -22.08 -23.46 6.00
N PRO A 448 -23.29 -23.01 6.38
CA PRO A 448 -24.29 -22.47 5.46
C PRO A 448 -23.97 -21.00 5.08
N ILE A 449 -22.72 -20.74 4.73
CA ILE A 449 -22.16 -19.41 4.51
C ILE A 449 -21.35 -19.44 3.22
N ALA A 450 -21.56 -18.41 2.41
CA ALA A 450 -20.83 -18.15 1.18
C ALA A 450 -20.33 -16.70 1.23
N GLY A 451 -19.04 -16.54 1.48
CA GLY A 451 -18.32 -15.27 1.45
C GLY A 451 -17.00 -15.36 0.69
N CYS A 452 -16.13 -14.38 0.95
CA CYS A 452 -14.85 -14.25 0.26
C CYS A 452 -13.90 -15.44 0.42
N GLU A 453 -14.01 -16.19 1.52
CA GLU A 453 -13.25 -17.41 1.76
C GLU A 453 -13.48 -18.48 0.67
N GLY A 454 -14.71 -18.59 0.16
CA GLY A 454 -15.06 -19.56 -0.87
C GLY A 454 -14.45 -19.26 -2.24
N TYR A 455 -14.27 -17.99 -2.60
CA TYR A 455 -13.63 -17.59 -3.86
C TYR A 455 -12.11 -17.38 -3.75
N ALA A 456 -11.54 -17.34 -2.55
CA ALA A 456 -10.08 -17.45 -2.34
C ALA A 456 -9.50 -18.78 -2.90
N ALA A 457 -10.30 -19.85 -2.92
CA ALA A 457 -9.99 -21.11 -3.60
C ALA A 457 -9.68 -20.93 -5.10
N LEU A 458 -10.25 -19.90 -5.76
CA LEU A 458 -9.94 -19.61 -7.15
C LEU A 458 -8.52 -19.03 -7.30
N PHE A 459 -8.17 -18.03 -6.50
CA PHE A 459 -6.83 -17.42 -6.48
C PHE A 459 -5.71 -18.44 -6.20
N ALA A 460 -6.02 -19.47 -5.41
CA ALA A 460 -5.07 -20.53 -5.06
C ALA A 460 -4.92 -21.65 -6.10
N GLY A 461 -5.76 -21.72 -7.14
CA GLY A 461 -5.73 -22.86 -8.08
C GLY A 461 -6.32 -24.15 -7.51
N VAL A 462 -7.21 -24.05 -6.51
CA VAL A 462 -7.76 -25.22 -5.79
C VAL A 462 -8.92 -25.87 -6.54
N ALA A 463 -9.70 -25.13 -7.32
CA ALA A 463 -10.85 -25.67 -8.05
C ALA A 463 -10.42 -26.51 -9.26
N THR A 464 -11.29 -27.41 -9.74
CA THR A 464 -11.26 -27.85 -11.14
C THR A 464 -11.96 -26.82 -12.03
N LEU A 465 -11.77 -26.84 -13.36
CA LEU A 465 -12.52 -25.99 -14.29
C LEU A 465 -14.05 -26.07 -14.06
N SER A 466 -14.61 -27.25 -13.80
CA SER A 466 -16.05 -27.44 -13.53
C SER A 466 -16.49 -26.84 -12.19
N GLN A 467 -15.65 -26.92 -11.15
CA GLN A 467 -15.91 -26.25 -9.86
C GLN A 467 -15.77 -24.73 -10.00
N ALA A 468 -14.76 -24.26 -10.75
CA ALA A 468 -14.53 -22.85 -11.03
C ALA A 468 -15.71 -22.23 -11.80
N SER A 469 -16.30 -22.94 -12.77
CA SER A 469 -17.52 -22.50 -13.47
C SER A 469 -18.69 -22.30 -12.51
N GLN A 470 -19.01 -23.30 -11.67
CA GLN A 470 -20.07 -23.21 -10.66
C GLN A 470 -19.85 -22.03 -9.69
N VAL A 471 -18.62 -21.86 -9.18
CA VAL A 471 -18.26 -20.70 -8.35
C VAL A 471 -18.48 -19.40 -9.13
N ALA A 472 -18.01 -19.31 -10.37
CA ALA A 472 -18.14 -18.11 -11.20
C ALA A 472 -19.61 -17.79 -11.54
N ASP A 473 -20.48 -18.77 -11.69
CA ASP A 473 -21.93 -18.57 -11.87
C ASP A 473 -22.59 -18.05 -10.59
N THR A 474 -22.23 -18.61 -9.43
CA THR A 474 -22.61 -18.05 -8.13
C THR A 474 -22.06 -16.63 -7.91
N LEU A 475 -20.87 -16.31 -8.42
CA LEU A 475 -20.31 -14.95 -8.42
C LEU A 475 -21.01 -14.00 -9.41
N ARG A 476 -21.61 -14.50 -10.50
CA ARG A 476 -22.39 -13.69 -11.47
C ARG A 476 -23.78 -13.34 -11.00
N ASP A 477 -24.35 -14.14 -10.10
CA ASP A 477 -25.70 -13.94 -9.56
C ASP A 477 -25.79 -12.56 -8.84
N PRO A 478 -26.58 -11.60 -9.36
CA PRO A 478 -26.72 -10.27 -8.75
C PRO A 478 -27.61 -10.30 -7.49
N GLY A 479 -28.29 -11.42 -7.21
CA GLY A 479 -28.94 -11.68 -5.94
C GLY A 479 -27.98 -12.17 -4.85
N LYS A 480 -26.78 -12.64 -5.22
CA LYS A 480 -25.74 -13.12 -4.28
C LYS A 480 -24.53 -12.18 -4.22
N PHE A 481 -23.82 -12.00 -5.32
CA PHE A 481 -22.46 -11.46 -5.33
C PHE A 481 -22.21 -10.38 -6.38
N LEU A 482 -22.84 -10.38 -7.56
CA LEU A 482 -22.52 -9.40 -8.62
C LEU A 482 -23.24 -8.04 -8.42
N LEU A 483 -23.09 -7.48 -7.22
CA LEU A 483 -23.71 -6.23 -6.80
C LEU A 483 -23.14 -5.03 -7.57
N ASN A 484 -23.85 -3.90 -7.51
CA ASN A 484 -23.67 -2.79 -8.45
C ASN A 484 -22.21 -2.27 -8.52
N PHE A 485 -21.50 -2.20 -7.39
CA PHE A 485 -20.05 -1.93 -7.39
C PHE A 485 -19.26 -3.21 -7.66
N SER A 486 -19.22 -4.17 -6.75
CA SER A 486 -18.45 -5.42 -6.93
C SER A 486 -18.91 -6.50 -5.94
N LEU A 487 -18.09 -7.56 -5.81
CA LEU A 487 -18.30 -8.66 -4.88
C LEU A 487 -18.36 -8.15 -3.42
N PRO A 488 -19.41 -8.48 -2.65
CA PRO A 488 -19.43 -8.29 -1.20
C PRO A 488 -18.53 -9.33 -0.50
N SER A 489 -18.19 -9.04 0.76
CA SER A 489 -17.48 -9.97 1.67
C SER A 489 -18.30 -11.21 2.04
N VAL A 490 -19.64 -11.11 2.02
CA VAL A 490 -20.59 -12.22 2.17
C VAL A 490 -21.75 -12.06 1.18
N SER A 491 -22.29 -13.16 0.67
CA SER A 491 -23.45 -13.16 -0.23
C SER A 491 -24.64 -12.37 0.32
N LYS A 492 -25.28 -11.56 -0.52
CA LYS A 492 -26.49 -10.75 -0.21
C LYS A 492 -27.71 -11.59 0.17
N GLN A 493 -27.71 -12.90 -0.09
CA GLN A 493 -28.72 -13.84 0.41
C GLN A 493 -28.49 -14.29 1.86
N ASN A 494 -27.35 -13.94 2.48
CA ASN A 494 -27.08 -14.28 3.87
C ASN A 494 -27.88 -13.39 4.83
N ALA A 495 -28.50 -13.98 5.86
CA ALA A 495 -29.31 -13.25 6.84
C ALA A 495 -28.56 -12.19 7.67
N PHE A 496 -27.22 -12.24 7.69
CA PHE A 496 -26.35 -11.26 8.35
C PHE A 496 -25.71 -10.26 7.38
N TYR A 497 -26.12 -10.25 6.10
CA TYR A 497 -25.63 -9.28 5.13
C TYR A 497 -26.00 -7.85 5.53
N ASN A 498 -24.98 -7.01 5.68
CA ASN A 498 -25.08 -5.58 5.93
C ASN A 498 -24.05 -4.85 5.06
N PRO A 499 -24.46 -4.03 4.06
CA PRO A 499 -23.54 -3.33 3.19
C PRO A 499 -22.73 -2.23 3.89
N HIS A 500 -23.13 -1.84 5.12
CA HIS A 500 -22.40 -0.95 6.04
C HIS A 500 -21.90 -1.71 7.28
N GLY A 501 -21.66 -3.02 7.15
CA GLY A 501 -20.92 -3.80 8.13
C GLY A 501 -19.41 -3.57 8.00
N TYR A 502 -18.61 -4.53 8.45
CA TYR A 502 -17.16 -4.55 8.20
C TYR A 502 -16.84 -5.76 7.30
N TRP A 503 -16.81 -6.98 7.83
CA TRP A 503 -16.73 -8.23 7.05
C TRP A 503 -18.10 -8.91 6.83
N LYS A 504 -19.16 -8.12 6.81
CA LYS A 504 -20.56 -8.57 6.68
C LYS A 504 -21.26 -8.10 5.40
N GLY A 505 -20.55 -7.53 4.43
CA GLY A 505 -21.18 -6.99 3.23
C GLY A 505 -20.29 -6.10 2.37
N PRO A 506 -19.48 -5.17 2.92
CA PRO A 506 -18.58 -4.33 2.13
C PRO A 506 -17.74 -5.12 1.11
N THR A 507 -17.49 -4.50 -0.03
CA THR A 507 -16.48 -4.94 -0.99
C THR A 507 -15.10 -4.59 -0.46
N TRP A 508 -14.25 -5.60 -0.36
CA TRP A 508 -12.83 -5.45 -0.07
C TRP A 508 -12.03 -5.65 -1.37
N LEU A 509 -11.10 -4.73 -1.64
CA LEU A 509 -10.46 -4.60 -2.95
C LEU A 509 -9.39 -5.67 -3.20
N ASP A 510 -8.79 -6.19 -2.13
CA ASP A 510 -7.95 -7.38 -2.14
C ASP A 510 -8.75 -8.65 -2.50
N GLN A 511 -9.91 -8.85 -1.87
CA GLN A 511 -10.78 -10.00 -2.13
C GLN A 511 -11.32 -9.97 -3.57
N THR A 512 -11.71 -8.78 -4.05
CA THR A 512 -12.08 -8.56 -5.45
C THR A 512 -10.93 -8.88 -6.40
N TRP A 513 -9.70 -8.50 -6.05
CA TRP A 513 -8.51 -8.79 -6.84
C TRP A 513 -8.15 -10.29 -6.82
N PHE A 514 -8.28 -10.99 -5.70
CA PHE A 514 -8.11 -12.45 -5.63
C PHE A 514 -9.11 -13.17 -6.53
N ALA A 515 -10.40 -12.80 -6.49
CA ALA A 515 -11.40 -13.35 -7.40
C ALA A 515 -11.04 -13.09 -8.88
N TYR A 516 -10.71 -11.84 -9.22
CA TYR A 516 -10.24 -11.45 -10.57
C TYR A 516 -9.03 -12.28 -11.04
N SER A 517 -8.01 -12.41 -10.18
CA SER A 517 -6.73 -13.06 -10.48
C SER A 517 -6.89 -14.58 -10.66
N GLY A 518 -7.72 -15.20 -9.82
CA GLY A 518 -8.14 -16.59 -10.01
C GLY A 518 -8.87 -16.80 -11.34
N LEU A 519 -9.86 -15.94 -11.64
CA LEU A 519 -10.62 -16.02 -12.90
C LEU A 519 -9.74 -15.85 -14.15
N GLN A 520 -8.81 -14.89 -14.17
CA GLN A 520 -7.83 -14.76 -15.26
C GLN A 520 -6.97 -16.02 -15.43
N SER A 521 -6.59 -16.65 -14.32
CA SER A 521 -5.76 -17.86 -14.33
C SER A 521 -6.53 -19.09 -14.85
N TYR A 522 -7.79 -19.29 -14.44
CA TYR A 522 -8.65 -20.33 -15.05
C TYR A 522 -9.06 -20.01 -16.49
N ALA A 523 -9.17 -18.74 -16.89
CA ALA A 523 -9.42 -18.39 -18.28
C ALA A 523 -8.28 -18.89 -19.19
N ALA A 524 -7.04 -18.73 -18.73
CA ALA A 524 -5.86 -19.23 -19.43
C ALA A 524 -5.69 -20.76 -19.32
N GLU A 525 -6.06 -21.39 -18.21
CA GLU A 525 -6.13 -22.86 -18.09
C GLU A 525 -7.16 -23.44 -19.06
N ALA A 526 -8.39 -22.91 -19.09
CA ALA A 526 -9.45 -23.29 -20.01
C ALA A 526 -9.00 -23.12 -21.47
N LYS A 527 -8.30 -22.03 -21.80
CA LYS A 527 -7.69 -21.80 -23.11
C LYS A 527 -6.66 -22.87 -23.47
N ARG A 528 -5.78 -23.25 -22.54
CA ARG A 528 -4.80 -24.35 -22.75
C ARG A 528 -5.49 -25.71 -22.92
N GLY A 529 -6.60 -25.94 -22.22
CA GLY A 529 -7.41 -27.15 -22.29
C GLY A 529 -8.41 -27.22 -23.45
N GLY A 530 -8.55 -26.17 -24.27
CA GLY A 530 -9.53 -26.11 -25.36
C GLY A 530 -11.00 -25.96 -24.91
N VAL A 531 -11.24 -25.48 -23.69
CA VAL A 531 -12.59 -25.33 -23.10
C VAL A 531 -13.10 -23.89 -23.30
N GLU A 532 -13.50 -23.59 -24.54
CA GLU A 532 -13.83 -22.22 -24.99
C GLU A 532 -14.92 -21.54 -24.14
N ASP A 533 -16.01 -22.25 -23.81
CA ASP A 533 -17.09 -21.74 -22.97
C ASP A 533 -16.59 -21.30 -21.59
N ALA A 534 -15.72 -22.10 -20.96
CA ALA A 534 -15.13 -21.78 -19.66
C ALA A 534 -14.14 -20.61 -19.76
N GLN A 535 -13.33 -20.56 -20.82
CA GLN A 535 -12.45 -19.41 -21.09
C GLN A 535 -13.26 -18.11 -21.21
N ALA A 536 -14.31 -18.09 -22.02
CA ALA A 536 -15.17 -16.92 -22.21
C ALA A 536 -15.86 -16.51 -20.90
N THR A 537 -16.45 -17.49 -20.22
CA THR A 537 -17.06 -17.40 -18.88
C THR A 537 -16.16 -16.67 -17.88
N PHE A 538 -14.93 -17.15 -17.67
CA PHE A 538 -14.01 -16.54 -16.70
C PHE A 538 -13.49 -15.17 -17.15
N SER A 539 -13.14 -15.03 -18.44
CA SER A 539 -12.64 -13.76 -19.01
C SER A 539 -13.67 -12.63 -18.88
N GLN A 540 -14.95 -12.92 -19.15
CA GLN A 540 -16.04 -11.95 -19.06
C GLN A 540 -16.25 -11.50 -17.62
N LEU A 541 -16.30 -12.42 -16.65
CA LEU A 541 -16.49 -12.05 -15.25
C LEU A 541 -15.31 -11.22 -14.73
N ALA A 542 -14.06 -11.63 -14.99
CA ALA A 542 -12.88 -10.85 -14.60
C ALA A 542 -12.90 -9.44 -15.21
N THR A 543 -13.31 -9.31 -16.48
CA THR A 543 -13.48 -8.01 -17.15
C THR A 543 -14.52 -7.14 -16.46
N VAL A 544 -15.68 -7.70 -16.09
CA VAL A 544 -16.76 -6.98 -15.40
C VAL A 544 -16.35 -6.56 -13.98
N LEU A 545 -15.66 -7.42 -13.22
CA LEU A 545 -15.16 -7.06 -11.89
C LEU A 545 -14.20 -5.88 -11.96
N LYS A 546 -13.25 -5.90 -12.92
CA LYS A 546 -12.33 -4.79 -13.14
C LYS A 546 -13.06 -3.52 -13.62
N SER A 547 -13.95 -3.63 -14.61
CA SER A 547 -14.61 -2.43 -15.17
C SER A 547 -15.41 -1.69 -14.10
N ARG A 548 -16.24 -2.41 -13.32
CA ARG A 548 -17.07 -1.78 -12.29
C ARG A 548 -16.26 -1.06 -11.21
N VAL A 549 -15.09 -1.56 -10.82
CA VAL A 549 -14.21 -0.86 -9.86
C VAL A 549 -13.83 0.53 -10.37
N PHE A 550 -13.37 0.63 -11.63
CA PHE A 550 -12.95 1.91 -12.23
C PHE A 550 -14.12 2.78 -12.75
N GLU A 551 -15.27 2.19 -13.07
CA GLU A 551 -16.45 2.88 -13.62
C GLU A 551 -17.42 3.37 -12.53
N ARG A 552 -17.42 2.75 -11.35
CA ARG A 552 -18.47 2.92 -10.32
C ARG A 552 -17.95 3.19 -8.92
N GLY A 553 -16.67 2.93 -8.63
CA GLY A 553 -16.07 3.23 -7.33
C GLY A 553 -15.72 4.70 -7.18
N ARG A 554 -16.09 5.32 -6.06
CA ARG A 554 -15.58 6.65 -5.72
C ARG A 554 -14.07 6.61 -5.46
N GLY A 555 -13.39 7.65 -5.90
CA GLY A 555 -11.94 7.77 -5.91
C GLY A 555 -11.22 7.08 -7.10
N PHE A 556 -11.92 6.33 -7.95
CA PHE A 556 -11.31 5.60 -9.09
C PHE A 556 -11.40 6.31 -10.46
N SER A 557 -11.58 7.65 -10.49
CA SER A 557 -11.55 8.43 -11.73
C SER A 557 -10.66 9.69 -11.64
N ASP A 558 -10.37 10.29 -12.79
CA ASP A 558 -9.61 11.54 -12.93
C ASP A 558 -10.34 12.77 -12.34
N LYS A 559 -11.68 12.71 -12.31
CA LYS A 559 -12.57 13.78 -11.82
C LYS A 559 -12.93 13.63 -10.35
N ASP A 560 -12.56 12.51 -9.73
CA ASP A 560 -12.89 12.21 -8.34
C ASP A 560 -11.66 12.31 -7.44
N GLN A 561 -11.65 13.32 -6.57
CA GLN A 561 -10.56 13.58 -5.62
C GLN A 561 -10.72 12.86 -4.29
N THR A 562 -11.77 12.04 -4.10
CA THR A 562 -11.92 11.20 -2.91
C THR A 562 -10.71 10.26 -2.77
N PRO A 563 -10.18 10.05 -1.54
CA PRO A 563 -9.10 9.10 -1.28
C PRO A 563 -9.45 7.67 -1.72
N LEU A 564 -8.41 6.83 -1.84
CA LEU A 564 -8.61 5.38 -1.85
C LEU A 564 -8.85 4.91 -0.42
N ASN A 565 -9.87 4.08 -0.22
CA ASN A 565 -10.36 3.67 1.09
C ASN A 565 -10.17 2.17 1.34
N GLU A 566 -10.33 1.79 2.61
CA GLU A 566 -10.14 0.44 3.12
C GLU A 566 -11.10 -0.58 2.49
N HIS A 567 -12.40 -0.27 2.56
CA HIS A 567 -13.49 -1.03 1.96
C HIS A 567 -14.54 -0.08 1.36
N TYR A 568 -15.49 -0.66 0.61
CA TYR A 568 -16.48 0.09 -0.15
C TYR A 568 -17.87 -0.55 -0.03
N ASN A 569 -18.90 0.26 -0.06
CA ASN A 569 -20.29 -0.22 -0.13
C ASN A 569 -20.51 -0.96 -1.47
N PRO A 570 -20.97 -2.22 -1.47
CA PRO A 570 -21.04 -3.04 -2.69
C PRO A 570 -22.22 -2.65 -3.60
N GLU A 571 -23.15 -1.84 -3.11
CA GLU A 571 -24.37 -1.42 -3.82
C GLU A 571 -24.26 0.00 -4.39
N THR A 572 -23.45 0.87 -3.79
CA THR A 572 -23.26 2.26 -4.26
C THR A 572 -21.88 2.57 -4.80
N GLY A 573 -20.84 1.83 -4.40
CA GLY A 573 -19.43 2.19 -4.67
C GLY A 573 -18.90 3.32 -3.80
N ASP A 574 -19.61 3.65 -2.71
CA ASP A 574 -19.19 4.65 -1.73
C ASP A 574 -18.01 4.13 -0.87
N PRO A 575 -17.05 4.99 -0.48
CA PRO A 575 -15.87 4.60 0.29
C PRO A 575 -16.14 4.61 1.80
N GLU A 576 -15.67 3.57 2.49
CA GLU A 576 -15.84 3.37 3.93
C GLU A 576 -14.51 2.94 4.59
N GLY A 577 -14.47 2.83 5.93
CA GLY A 577 -13.24 2.58 6.68
C GLY A 577 -12.21 3.71 6.56
N ALA A 578 -10.93 3.39 6.79
CA ALA A 578 -9.84 4.36 6.76
C ALA A 578 -9.53 4.89 5.34
N GLN A 579 -9.31 6.20 5.26
CA GLN A 579 -8.89 6.89 4.03
C GLN A 579 -7.40 6.69 3.77
N HIS A 580 -6.98 6.88 2.51
CA HIS A 580 -5.61 6.70 2.03
C HIS A 580 -5.07 5.28 2.29
N PHE A 581 -5.86 4.27 1.92
CA PHE A 581 -5.58 2.88 2.27
C PHE A 581 -4.62 2.16 1.30
N SER A 582 -3.61 1.52 1.87
CA SER A 582 -2.47 0.97 1.14
C SER A 582 -2.78 -0.28 0.32
N TRP A 583 -3.55 -1.28 0.79
CA TRP A 583 -3.87 -2.41 -0.10
C TRP A 583 -4.76 -2.00 -1.28
N THR A 584 -5.58 -0.96 -1.12
CA THR A 584 -6.47 -0.50 -2.20
C THR A 584 -5.64 0.15 -3.29
N ALA A 585 -4.68 0.98 -2.91
CA ALA A 585 -3.64 1.45 -3.82
C ALA A 585 -2.84 0.30 -4.44
N ALA A 586 -2.42 -0.71 -3.66
CA ALA A 586 -1.61 -1.82 -4.13
C ALA A 586 -2.33 -2.66 -5.22
N HIS A 587 -3.55 -3.12 -4.97
CA HIS A 587 -4.32 -3.91 -5.95
C HIS A 587 -4.79 -3.07 -7.15
N THR A 588 -5.00 -1.76 -6.96
CA THR A 588 -5.24 -0.84 -8.08
C THR A 588 -4.04 -0.77 -9.02
N LEU A 589 -2.81 -0.74 -8.49
CA LEU A 589 -1.61 -0.85 -9.31
C LEU A 589 -1.53 -2.20 -10.04
N MET A 590 -1.82 -3.31 -9.35
CA MET A 590 -1.84 -4.65 -9.98
C MET A 590 -2.83 -4.76 -11.16
N TRP A 591 -3.99 -4.07 -11.11
CA TRP A 591 -4.93 -3.99 -12.25
C TRP A 591 -4.49 -3.02 -13.34
N THR A 592 -3.83 -1.92 -13.00
CA THR A 592 -3.42 -0.92 -14.02
C THR A 592 -2.18 -1.37 -14.80
N SER A 593 -1.26 -2.11 -14.18
CA SER A 593 -0.04 -2.66 -14.80
C SER A 593 -0.27 -3.94 -15.62
N GLU A 594 -1.45 -4.16 -16.19
CA GLU A 594 -1.82 -5.43 -16.84
C GLU A 594 -0.98 -5.72 -18.10
N GLY A 595 -0.22 -6.81 -18.04
CA GLY A 595 0.91 -7.14 -18.93
C GLY A 595 2.25 -7.24 -18.19
N HIS A 596 2.29 -6.82 -16.93
CA HIS A 596 3.19 -7.35 -15.88
C HIS A 596 2.35 -7.99 -14.76
N ALA A 597 1.20 -8.57 -15.11
CA ALA A 597 0.36 -9.28 -14.15
C ALA A 597 1.17 -10.45 -13.55
N PRO A 598 1.11 -10.69 -12.23
CA PRO A 598 1.57 -11.92 -11.64
C PRO A 598 1.05 -13.14 -12.41
N GLU A 599 1.93 -13.84 -13.13
CA GLU A 599 1.59 -15.14 -13.71
C GLU A 599 1.51 -16.17 -12.58
N GLU A 600 0.40 -16.15 -11.84
CA GLU A 600 0.03 -17.18 -10.85
C GLU A 600 -0.06 -18.57 -11.52
N GLN A 601 -0.31 -18.57 -12.84
CA GLN A 601 -0.40 -19.74 -13.71
C GLN A 601 0.88 -20.57 -13.76
N GLU A 602 2.07 -19.98 -13.62
CA GLU A 602 3.35 -20.72 -13.57
C GLU A 602 3.39 -21.73 -12.42
N LEU A 603 2.64 -21.46 -11.34
CA LEU A 603 2.58 -22.32 -10.14
C LEU A 603 1.58 -23.48 -10.29
N TRP A 604 0.70 -23.45 -11.29
CA TRP A 604 -0.38 -24.44 -11.47
C TRP A 604 0.04 -25.63 -12.36
N THR A 605 1.25 -25.60 -12.93
CA THR A 605 1.79 -26.58 -13.89
C THR A 605 2.94 -27.39 -13.33
#